data_AF-A0A4Y7PVI5-F1
#
_entry.id   AF-A0A4Y7PVI5-F1
#
_cell.length_a   1.000
_cell.length_b   1.000
_cell.length_c   1.000
_cell.angle_alpha   90.00
_cell.angle_beta   90.00
_cell.angle_gamma   90.00
#
_symmetry.space_group_name_H-M   'P 1'
#
loop_
_entity.id
_entity.type
_entity.pdbx_description
1 polymer ?
#
loop_
_entity_poly.entity_id
_entity_poly.type
_entity_poly.pdbx_seq_one_letter_code
_entity_poly.pdbx_strand_id
1 'polypeptide(L)'
;MRFSSLLSSAIALAIAPGVLGGPIAYGICQTGCNTVAVACYAAAGFQFGTVVAAAAAPATILACNAALGTCSAMCATVALLAPTP
;
A
#
# COMPACT_ATOMS: atom_id res chain seq x y z
N MET A 1 6.23 19.37 -38.45
CA MET A 1 6.65 18.25 -37.57
C MET A 1 6.47 18.54 -36.07
N ARG A 2 6.59 19.79 -35.57
CA ARG A 2 6.46 20.10 -34.13
C ARG A 2 5.03 20.03 -33.55
N PHE A 3 4.00 20.33 -34.33
CA PHE A 3 2.60 20.26 -33.89
C PHE A 3 2.08 18.82 -33.74
N SER A 4 2.54 17.89 -34.58
CA SER A 4 2.14 16.48 -34.52
C SER A 4 2.67 15.76 -33.27
N SER A 5 3.87 16.14 -32.79
CA SER A 5 4.40 15.63 -31.53
C SER A 5 3.63 16.16 -30.31
N LEU A 6 3.21 17.42 -30.32
CA LEU A 6 2.39 18.01 -29.25
C LEU A 6 1.01 17.35 -29.15
N LEU A 7 0.39 17.05 -30.30
CA LEU A 7 -0.90 16.36 -30.35
C LEU A 7 -0.80 14.91 -29.85
N SER A 8 0.31 14.23 -30.12
CA SER A 8 0.56 12.86 -29.66
C SER A 8 0.73 12.80 -28.13
N SER A 9 1.40 13.78 -27.53
CA SER A 9 1.54 13.90 -26.07
C SER A 9 0.21 14.21 -25.37
N ALA A 10 -0.65 15.03 -25.97
CA ALA A 10 -1.96 15.37 -25.43
C ALA A 10 -2.91 14.17 -25.42
N ILE A 11 -2.85 13.33 -26.45
CA ILE A 11 -3.66 12.10 -26.54
C ILE A 11 -3.19 11.08 -25.49
N ALA A 12 -1.88 10.92 -25.27
CA ALA A 12 -1.36 10.01 -24.24
C ALA A 12 -1.80 10.36 -22.81
N LEU A 13 -2.02 11.64 -22.51
CA LEU A 13 -2.54 12.10 -21.22
C LEU A 13 -4.04 11.82 -21.03
N ALA A 14 -4.82 11.79 -22.13
CA ALA A 14 -6.27 11.58 -22.11
C ALA A 14 -6.69 10.10 -21.92
N ILE A 15 -5.78 9.15 -22.15
CA ILE A 15 -5.98 7.70 -21.95
C ILE A 15 -5.20 7.14 -20.74
N ALA A 16 -4.51 8.00 -19.98
CA ALA A 16 -3.93 7.57 -18.71
C ALA A 16 -5.10 7.17 -17.78
N PRO A 17 -5.15 5.94 -17.26
CA PRO A 17 -6.12 5.61 -16.23
C PRO A 17 -5.90 6.60 -15.08
N GLY A 18 -6.94 7.35 -14.72
CA GLY A 18 -6.89 8.24 -13.57
C GLY A 18 -6.40 7.43 -12.39
N VAL A 19 -5.21 7.76 -11.88
CA VAL A 19 -4.67 7.11 -10.70
C VAL A 19 -5.72 7.33 -9.61
N LEU A 20 -6.33 6.23 -9.15
CA LEU A 20 -7.26 6.21 -8.04
C LEU A 20 -6.45 6.54 -6.78
N GLY A 21 -6.03 7.79 -6.63
CA GLY A 21 -5.67 8.35 -5.35
C GLY A 21 -6.93 8.61 -4.55
N GLY A 22 -6.82 8.60 -3.24
CA GLY A 22 -7.84 9.00 -2.29
C GLY A 22 -8.13 7.95 -1.23
N PRO A 23 -9.07 8.26 -0.31
CA PRO A 23 -9.37 7.42 0.85
C PRO A 23 -9.82 6.00 0.51
N ILE A 24 -10.52 5.80 -0.62
CA ILE A 24 -10.97 4.47 -1.05
C ILE A 24 -9.77 3.59 -1.44
N ALA A 25 -8.84 4.12 -2.23
CA ALA A 25 -7.64 3.38 -2.62
C ALA A 25 -6.72 3.11 -1.43
N TYR A 26 -6.60 4.07 -0.50
CA TYR A 26 -5.91 3.85 0.77
C TYR A 26 -6.55 2.70 1.55
N GLY A 27 -7.88 2.68 1.66
CA GLY A 27 -8.63 1.62 2.33
C GLY A 27 -8.37 0.24 1.72
N ILE A 28 -8.45 0.12 0.39
CA ILE A 28 -8.17 -1.13 -0.33
C ILE A 28 -6.71 -1.58 -0.09
N CYS A 29 -5.75 -0.66 -0.18
CA CYS A 29 -4.34 -0.94 0.05
C CYS A 29 -4.07 -1.42 1.50
N GLN A 30 -4.67 -0.74 2.49
CA GLN A 30 -4.67 -1.14 3.90
C GLN A 30 -5.24 -2.54 4.11
N THR A 31 -6.36 -2.88 3.46
CA THR A 31 -6.91 -4.25 3.52
C THR A 31 -5.90 -5.26 3.02
N GLY A 32 -5.20 -4.99 1.92
CA GLY A 32 -4.12 -5.84 1.41
C GLY A 32 -2.94 -5.98 2.38
N CYS A 33 -2.47 -4.90 2.99
CA CYS A 33 -1.40 -4.99 3.99
C CYS A 33 -1.81 -5.84 5.20
N ASN A 34 -3.06 -5.69 5.67
CA ASN A 34 -3.59 -6.49 6.78
C ASN A 34 -3.74 -7.98 6.42
N THR A 35 -4.14 -8.32 5.19
CA THR A 35 -4.24 -9.73 4.78
C THR A 35 -2.86 -10.39 4.75
N VAL A 36 -1.83 -9.68 4.30
CA VAL A 36 -0.43 -10.15 4.36
C VAL A 36 0.05 -10.31 5.79
N ALA A 37 -0.30 -9.37 6.68
CA ALA A 37 0.04 -9.47 8.11
C ALA A 37 -0.59 -10.71 8.76
N VAL A 38 -1.87 -10.98 8.47
CA VAL A 38 -2.57 -12.20 8.92
C VAL A 38 -1.87 -13.46 8.41
N ALA A 39 -1.49 -13.49 7.13
CA ALA A 39 -0.76 -14.63 6.57
C ALA A 39 0.62 -14.84 7.22
N CYS A 40 1.36 -13.76 7.47
CA CYS A 40 2.66 -13.80 8.14
C CYS A 40 2.55 -14.35 9.57
N TYR A 41 1.55 -13.87 10.32
CA TYR A 41 1.24 -14.38 11.67
C TYR A 41 0.84 -15.86 11.65
N ALA A 42 -0.02 -16.26 10.72
CA ALA A 42 -0.46 -17.64 10.57
C ALA A 42 0.71 -18.57 10.23
N ALA A 43 1.63 -18.14 9.35
CA ALA A 43 2.86 -18.87 9.04
C ALA A 43 3.78 -19.02 10.26
N ALA A 44 3.75 -18.05 11.18
CA ALA A 44 4.45 -18.12 12.47
C ALA A 44 3.69 -18.93 13.54
N GLY A 45 2.47 -19.40 13.26
CA GLY A 45 1.63 -20.16 14.21
C GLY A 45 0.85 -19.30 15.20
N PHE A 46 0.68 -18.00 14.94
CA PHE A 46 -0.04 -17.07 15.80
C PHE A 46 -1.31 -16.53 15.12
N GLN A 47 -2.33 -16.24 15.92
CA GLN A 47 -3.50 -15.48 15.45
C GLN A 47 -3.13 -13.99 15.41
N PHE A 48 -3.56 -13.30 14.35
CA PHE A 48 -3.30 -11.86 14.23
C PHE A 48 -3.99 -11.07 15.34
N GLY A 49 -3.28 -10.11 15.92
CA GLY A 49 -3.80 -9.24 16.99
C GLY A 49 -3.84 -9.84 18.39
N THR A 50 -3.42 -11.09 18.60
CA THR A 50 -3.44 -11.73 19.93
C THR A 50 -2.11 -11.64 20.69
N VAL A 51 -1.02 -11.26 20.00
CA VAL A 51 0.30 -11.11 20.61
C VAL A 51 0.44 -9.72 21.23
N VAL A 52 0.70 -9.67 22.53
CA VAL A 52 0.97 -8.42 23.25
C VAL A 52 2.38 -7.93 22.91
N ALA A 53 2.51 -6.65 22.55
CA ALA A 53 3.79 -6.01 22.32
C ALA A 53 4.54 -5.84 23.66
N ALA A 54 5.43 -6.77 23.97
CA ALA A 54 6.26 -6.79 25.16
C ALA A 54 7.69 -7.24 24.79
N ALA A 55 8.64 -7.10 25.72
CA ALA A 55 10.04 -7.49 25.49
C ALA A 55 10.20 -8.98 25.12
N ALA A 56 9.27 -9.84 25.53
CA ALA A 56 9.24 -11.26 25.20
C ALA A 56 8.45 -11.60 23.92
N ALA A 57 7.99 -10.60 23.15
CA ALA A 57 7.25 -10.85 21.92
C ALA A 57 8.13 -11.60 20.90
N PRO A 58 7.58 -12.59 20.16
CA PRO A 58 8.35 -13.31 19.16
C PRO A 58 8.92 -12.38 18.09
N ALA A 59 10.21 -12.54 17.78
CA ALA A 59 10.90 -11.70 16.79
C ALA A 59 10.23 -11.76 15.39
N THR A 60 9.69 -12.91 15.01
CA THR A 60 8.93 -13.09 13.76
C THR A 60 7.69 -12.22 13.72
N ILE A 61 6.98 -12.09 14.84
CA ILE A 61 5.77 -11.30 14.97
C ILE A 61 6.07 -9.80 14.92
N LEU A 62 7.15 -9.38 15.60
CA LEU A 62 7.68 -8.02 15.47
C LEU A 62 8.02 -7.69 14.01
N ALA A 63 8.64 -8.62 13.29
CA ALA A 63 8.95 -8.44 11.87
C ALA A 63 7.69 -8.36 10.99
N CYS A 64 6.67 -9.21 11.22
CA CYS A 64 5.39 -9.11 10.52
C CYS A 64 4.73 -7.73 10.70
N ASN A 65 4.76 -7.20 11.93
CA ASN A 65 4.19 -5.88 12.23
C ASN A 65 5.00 -4.74 11.62
N ALA A 66 6.33 -4.84 11.62
CA ALA A 66 7.19 -3.87 10.96
C ALA A 66 6.88 -3.82 9.45
N ALA A 67 6.75 -4.98 8.81
CA ALA A 67 6.37 -5.07 7.39
C ALA A 67 4.97 -4.49 7.12
N LEU A 68 3.99 -4.78 7.99
CA LEU A 68 2.67 -4.16 7.95
C LEU A 68 2.77 -2.63 8.02
N GLY A 69 3.48 -2.09 9.01
CA GLY A 69 3.67 -0.65 9.17
C GLY A 69 4.31 0.02 7.94
N THR A 70 5.34 -0.61 7.36
CA THR A 70 5.96 -0.13 6.10
C THR A 70 4.96 -0.17 4.95
N CYS A 71 4.20 -1.25 4.79
CA CYS A 71 3.18 -1.37 3.75
C CYS A 71 2.12 -0.27 3.89
N SER A 72 1.57 -0.07 5.09
CA SER A 72 0.58 0.96 5.39
C SER A 72 1.09 2.37 5.16
N ALA A 73 2.35 2.65 5.51
CA ALA A 73 2.99 3.94 5.25
C ALA A 73 3.10 4.20 3.74
N MET A 74 3.49 3.18 2.96
CA MET A 74 3.52 3.28 1.50
C MET A 74 2.12 3.45 0.91
N CYS A 75 1.10 2.77 1.43
CA CYS A 75 -0.29 3.01 1.03
C CYS A 75 -0.70 4.46 1.26
N ALA A 76 -0.34 5.07 2.39
CA ALA A 76 -0.64 6.46 2.67
C ALA A 76 0.09 7.40 1.69
N THR A 77 1.36 7.14 1.38
CA THR A 77 2.10 7.98 0.43
C THR A 77 1.54 7.90 -0.98
N VAL A 78 1.26 6.69 -1.48
CA VAL A 78 0.81 6.52 -2.88
C VAL A 78 -0.67 6.84 -3.08
N ALA A 79 -1.50 6.61 -2.07
CA ALA A 79 -2.94 6.81 -2.21
C ALA A 79 -3.40 8.18 -1.69
N LEU A 80 -2.80 8.76 -0.65
CA LEU A 80 -3.28 10.03 -0.09
C LEU A 80 -2.42 11.24 -0.47
N LEU A 81 -1.11 11.05 -0.60
CA LEU A 81 -0.14 12.15 -0.73
C LEU A 81 0.45 12.28 -2.15
N ALA A 82 0.33 11.24 -2.98
CA ALA A 82 0.77 11.32 -4.37
C ALA A 82 -0.09 12.35 -5.12
N PRO A 83 0.51 13.23 -5.96
CA PRO A 83 -0.24 14.10 -6.83
C PRO A 83 -1.18 13.26 -7.69
N THR A 84 -2.48 13.47 -7.53
CA THR A 84 -3.46 13.02 -8.52
C THR A 84 -3.33 13.95 -9.72
N PRO A 85 -3.30 13.42 -10.96
CA PRO A 85 -3.18 14.25 -12.16
C PRO A 85 -4.36 15.21 -12.31
#